data_AF-A0A426U8L2-F1
#
_entry.id   AF-A0A426U8L2-F1
#
_cell.length_a   1.000
_cell.length_b   1.000
_cell.length_c   1.000
_cell.angle_alpha   90.00
_cell.angle_beta   90.00
_cell.angle_gamma   90.00
#
_symmetry.space_group_name_H-M   'P 1'
#
loop_
_entity.id
_entity.type
_entity.pdbx_description
1 polymer ?
#
loop_
_entity_poly.entity_id
_entity_poly.type
_entity_poly.pdbx_seq_one_letter_code
_entity_poly.pdbx_strand_id
1 'polypeptide(L)'
;MTILECGDERCAMPPALSDAELMAAADGEADDAILQHLQHCPDCAVRLTHLRVLQVRLRQRLYRVDCLSTDLLIDYCQGLLDPYQYALVLHHLALCPHCMAEVAQLEQGHRQVDVLFQTSRRLLAPVP
;
A
#
# COMPACT_ATOMS: atom_id res chain seq x y z
N MET A 1 -17.03 11.64 -28.73
CA MET A 1 -15.91 12.17 -27.94
C MET A 1 -14.79 11.15 -28.05
N THR A 2 -13.98 11.26 -29.09
CA THR A 2 -12.87 10.34 -29.37
C THR A 2 -11.71 10.74 -28.45
N ILE A 3 -11.43 9.90 -27.45
CA ILE A 3 -10.21 10.00 -26.66
C ILE A 3 -9.08 9.66 -27.63
N LEU A 4 -8.20 10.62 -27.87
CA LEU A 4 -7.02 10.47 -28.71
C LEU A 4 -6.10 9.43 -28.06
N GLU A 5 -6.06 8.22 -28.63
CA GLU A 5 -5.09 7.17 -28.34
C GLU A 5 -3.70 7.65 -28.79
N CYS A 6 -3.02 8.41 -27.93
CA CYS A 6 -1.69 8.98 -28.20
C CYS A 6 -0.55 7.94 -28.03
N GLY A 7 -0.81 6.67 -28.37
CA GLY A 7 0.06 5.53 -28.06
C GLY A 7 0.71 4.83 -29.24
N ASP A 8 0.15 4.93 -30.44
CA ASP A 8 0.50 4.01 -31.54
C ASP A 8 1.85 4.29 -32.20
N GLU A 9 2.28 5.54 -32.27
CA GLU A 9 3.39 5.96 -33.16
C GLU A 9 4.78 5.42 -32.76
N ARG A 10 4.92 4.99 -31.50
CA ARG A 10 6.17 4.43 -30.95
C ARG A 10 6.05 2.96 -30.58
N CYS A 11 4.89 2.33 -30.81
CA CYS A 11 4.72 0.94 -30.46
C CYS A 11 5.52 0.01 -31.38
N ALA A 12 6.24 -0.95 -30.81
CA ALA A 12 6.99 -1.96 -31.55
C ALA A 12 6.08 -3.02 -32.20
N MET A 13 4.86 -3.18 -31.68
CA MET A 13 3.86 -4.12 -32.19
C MET A 13 2.47 -3.47 -32.19
N PRO A 14 2.15 -2.64 -33.19
CA PRO A 14 0.85 -2.00 -33.28
C PRO A 14 -0.32 -3.01 -33.35
N PRO A 15 -1.48 -2.72 -32.75
CA PRO A 15 -1.80 -1.48 -32.04
C PRO A 15 -1.14 -1.40 -30.65
N ALA A 16 -0.86 -0.19 -30.19
CA ALA A 16 -0.40 0.00 -28.82
C ALA A 16 -1.49 -0.43 -27.84
N LEU A 17 -1.07 -0.88 -26.65
CA LEU A 17 -2.01 -1.12 -25.57
C LEU A 17 -2.79 0.15 -25.25
N SER A 18 -4.11 -0.01 -25.17
CA SER A 18 -5.03 1.02 -24.70
C SER A 18 -4.74 1.36 -23.24
N ASP A 19 -5.24 2.52 -22.80
CA ASP A 19 -5.09 2.92 -21.40
C ASP A 19 -5.78 1.94 -20.44
N ALA A 20 -6.90 1.30 -20.87
CA ALA A 20 -7.59 0.29 -20.09
C ALA A 20 -6.75 -0.98 -19.89
N GLU A 21 -6.09 -1.46 -20.95
CA GLU A 21 -5.21 -2.63 -20.87
C GLU A 21 -3.95 -2.34 -20.04
N LEU A 22 -3.40 -1.12 -20.14
CA LEU A 22 -2.30 -0.68 -19.29
C LEU A 22 -2.70 -0.57 -17.82
N MET A 23 -3.91 -0.12 -17.51
CA MET A 23 -4.44 -0.11 -16.15
C MET A 23 -4.61 -1.53 -15.61
N ALA A 24 -5.23 -2.43 -16.37
CA ALA A 24 -5.34 -3.85 -15.99
C ALA A 24 -3.95 -4.47 -15.71
N ALA A 25 -2.96 -4.20 -16.57
CA ALA A 25 -1.57 -4.63 -16.33
C ALA A 25 -0.91 -3.98 -15.11
N ALA A 26 -1.23 -2.73 -14.82
CA ALA A 26 -0.71 -2.03 -13.64
C ALA A 26 -1.25 -2.63 -12.35
N ASP A 27 -2.52 -3.05 -12.36
CA ASP A 27 -3.23 -3.63 -11.22
C ASP A 27 -3.00 -5.15 -11.07
N GLY A 28 -2.34 -5.79 -12.05
CA GLY A 28 -2.02 -7.22 -12.02
C GLY A 28 -3.09 -8.12 -12.62
N GLU A 29 -4.02 -7.53 -13.36
CA GLU A 29 -5.18 -8.18 -14.00
C GLU A 29 -5.01 -8.35 -15.52
N ALA A 30 -3.78 -8.22 -16.02
CA ALA A 30 -3.48 -8.42 -17.43
C ALA A 30 -3.68 -9.89 -17.85
N ASP A 31 -4.25 -10.08 -19.03
CA ASP A 31 -4.30 -11.37 -19.69
C ASP A 31 -2.96 -11.71 -20.39
N ASP A 32 -2.87 -12.92 -20.92
CA ASP A 32 -1.66 -13.42 -21.57
C ASP A 32 -1.26 -12.58 -22.81
N ALA A 33 -2.24 -12.00 -23.52
CA ALA A 33 -2.00 -11.19 -24.70
C ALA A 33 -1.34 -9.85 -24.34
N ILE A 34 -1.84 -9.20 -23.28
CA ILE A 34 -1.27 -7.96 -22.73
C ILE A 34 0.15 -8.22 -22.21
N LEU A 35 0.36 -9.32 -21.48
CA LEU A 35 1.68 -9.70 -20.98
C LEU A 35 2.67 -9.98 -22.12
N GLN A 36 2.23 -10.68 -23.16
CA GLN A 36 3.05 -10.94 -24.34
C GLN A 36 3.43 -9.64 -25.06
N HIS A 37 2.50 -8.69 -25.22
CA HIS A 37 2.80 -7.39 -25.81
C HIS A 37 3.85 -6.63 -24.99
N LEU A 38 3.70 -6.58 -23.67
CA LEU A 38 4.64 -5.88 -22.78
C LEU A 38 6.05 -6.47 -22.79
N GLN A 39 6.20 -7.77 -23.07
CA GLN A 39 7.50 -8.42 -23.24
C GLN A 39 8.21 -7.98 -24.53
N HIS A 40 7.46 -7.60 -25.57
CA HIS A 40 8.01 -7.31 -26.90
C HIS A 40 7.98 -5.83 -27.26
N CYS A 41 7.27 -4.98 -26.50
CA CYS A 41 7.20 -3.54 -26.73
C CYS A 41 7.77 -2.71 -25.55
N PRO A 42 9.00 -2.18 -25.68
CA PRO A 42 9.62 -1.32 -24.67
C PRO A 42 8.81 -0.05 -24.37
N ASP A 43 8.22 0.59 -25.38
CA ASP A 43 7.45 1.82 -25.19
C ASP A 43 6.19 1.62 -24.33
N CYS A 44 5.46 0.52 -24.56
CA CYS A 44 4.32 0.16 -23.72
C CYS A 44 4.76 -0.24 -22.30
N ALA A 45 5.91 -0.90 -22.14
CA ALA A 45 6.48 -1.19 -20.83
C ALA A 45 6.89 0.09 -20.05
N VAL A 46 7.41 1.11 -20.74
CA VAL A 46 7.68 2.43 -20.15
C VAL A 46 6.39 3.13 -19.73
N ARG A 47 5.35 3.12 -20.59
CA ARG A 47 4.01 3.66 -20.24
C ARG A 47 3.44 2.98 -18.98
N LEU A 48 3.52 1.65 -18.91
CA LEU A 48 3.12 0.88 -17.73
C LEU A 48 3.90 1.27 -16.47
N THR A 49 5.22 1.46 -16.60
CA THR A 49 6.07 1.88 -15.48
C THR A 49 5.68 3.26 -14.96
N HIS A 50 5.42 4.22 -15.85
CA HIS A 50 4.94 5.55 -15.48
C HIS A 50 3.59 5.49 -14.75
N LEU A 51 2.66 4.68 -15.25
CA LEU A 51 1.37 4.47 -14.63
C LEU A 51 1.50 3.89 -13.22
N ARG A 52 2.33 2.85 -13.03
CA ARG A 52 2.61 2.25 -11.72
C ARG A 52 3.21 3.26 -10.74
N VAL A 53 4.17 4.09 -11.18
CA VAL A 53 4.74 5.16 -10.35
C VAL A 53 3.67 6.18 -9.93
N LEU A 54 2.80 6.58 -10.86
CA LEU A 54 1.70 7.50 -10.56
C LEU A 54 0.72 6.87 -9.55
N GLN A 55 0.29 5.63 -9.77
CA GLN A 55 -0.58 4.91 -8.84
C GLN A 55 0.02 4.82 -7.44
N VAL A 56 1.33 4.52 -7.31
CA VAL A 56 2.02 4.49 -6.00
C VAL A 56 1.96 5.87 -5.34
N ARG A 57 2.23 6.95 -6.07
CA ARG A 57 2.17 8.33 -5.53
C ARG A 57 0.75 8.73 -5.11
N LEU A 58 -0.25 8.35 -5.90
CA LEU A 58 -1.65 8.61 -5.58
C LEU A 58 -2.07 7.82 -4.35
N ARG A 59 -1.74 6.53 -4.27
CA ARG A 59 -1.94 5.71 -3.05
C ARG A 59 -1.27 6.36 -1.85
N GLN A 60 -0.02 6.80 -1.95
CA GLN A 60 0.68 7.49 -0.85
C GLN A 60 0.09 8.85 -0.45
N ARG A 61 -0.61 9.55 -1.36
CA ARG A 61 -1.26 10.84 -1.05
C ARG A 61 -2.69 10.67 -0.56
N LEU A 62 -3.36 9.62 -1.01
CA LEU A 62 -4.75 9.33 -0.73
C LEU A 62 -4.93 8.19 0.28
N TYR A 63 -3.84 7.64 0.85
CA TYR A 63 -3.90 6.45 1.71
C TYR A 63 -4.87 6.61 2.88
N ARG A 64 -5.03 7.80 3.47
CA ARG A 64 -5.95 8.03 4.59
C ARG A 64 -7.42 8.16 4.21
N VAL A 65 -7.78 8.16 2.92
CA VAL A 65 -9.19 8.25 2.53
C VAL A 65 -9.93 6.96 2.88
N ASP A 66 -9.30 5.80 2.64
CA ASP A 66 -9.88 4.49 2.89
C ASP A 66 -9.23 3.74 4.07
N CYS A 67 -8.10 4.23 4.60
CA CYS A 67 -7.43 3.63 5.76
C CYS A 67 -8.14 3.96 7.07
N LEU A 68 -7.97 3.06 8.04
CA LEU A 68 -8.43 3.26 9.41
C LEU A 68 -7.71 4.45 10.06
N SER A 69 -8.40 5.11 10.99
CA SER A 69 -7.79 6.19 11.77
C SER A 69 -6.66 5.64 12.65
N THR A 70 -5.65 6.47 12.88
CA THR A 70 -4.53 6.13 13.76
C THR A 70 -5.01 5.81 15.18
N ASP A 71 -6.03 6.51 15.70
CA ASP A 71 -6.62 6.23 17.02
C ASP A 71 -7.18 4.81 17.11
N LEU A 72 -7.90 4.35 16.08
CA LEU A 72 -8.46 2.99 16.05
C LEU A 72 -7.36 1.92 15.95
N LEU A 73 -6.25 2.22 15.26
CA LEU A 73 -5.09 1.33 15.21
C LEU A 73 -4.34 1.28 16.55
N ILE A 74 -4.29 2.38 17.30
CA ILE A 74 -3.76 2.42 18.66
C ILE A 74 -4.63 1.55 19.58
N ASP A 75 -5.94 1.74 19.55
CA ASP A 75 -6.89 0.95 20.36
C ASP A 75 -6.80 -0.55 20.02
N TYR A 76 -6.62 -0.89 18.74
CA TYR A 76 -6.34 -2.26 18.29
C TYR A 76 -5.06 -2.81 18.95
N CYS A 77 -3.95 -2.08 18.86
CA CYS A 77 -2.66 -2.52 19.44
C CYS A 77 -2.74 -2.66 20.97
N GLN A 78 -3.59 -1.88 21.63
CA GLN A 78 -3.78 -1.89 23.09
C GLN A 78 -4.84 -2.91 23.55
N GLY A 79 -5.53 -3.58 22.62
CA GLY A 79 -6.59 -4.54 22.93
C GLY A 79 -7.84 -3.89 23.53
N LEU A 80 -8.12 -2.63 23.17
CA LEU A 80 -9.24 -1.84 23.71
C LEU A 80 -10.51 -1.90 22.85
N LEU A 81 -10.43 -2.51 21.67
CA LEU A 81 -11.56 -2.61 20.75
C LEU A 81 -12.62 -3.60 21.23
N ASP A 82 -13.88 -3.28 20.96
CA ASP A 82 -14.96 -4.25 21.07
C ASP A 82 -14.85 -5.35 19.98
N PRO A 83 -15.55 -6.49 20.12
CA PRO A 83 -15.44 -7.59 19.16
C PRO A 83 -15.80 -7.24 17.71
N TYR A 84 -16.72 -6.29 17.51
CA TYR A 84 -17.13 -5.84 16.17
C TYR A 84 -16.06 -4.97 15.52
N GLN A 85 -15.54 -4.00 16.26
CA GLN A 85 -14.44 -3.15 15.82
C GLN A 85 -13.18 -3.98 15.54
N TYR A 86 -12.87 -4.95 16.40
CA TYR A 86 -11.73 -5.85 16.22
C TYR A 86 -11.82 -6.63 14.90
N ALA A 87 -12.99 -7.17 14.56
CA ALA A 87 -13.20 -7.88 13.30
C ALA A 87 -13.05 -6.97 12.07
N LEU A 88 -13.57 -5.74 12.15
CA LEU A 88 -13.41 -4.74 11.09
C LEU A 88 -11.93 -4.39 10.86
N VAL A 89 -11.19 -4.17 11.95
CA VAL A 89 -9.76 -3.86 11.87
C VAL A 89 -8.98 -5.03 11.28
N LEU A 90 -9.22 -6.27 11.73
CA LEU A 90 -8.56 -7.45 11.15
C LEU A 90 -8.81 -7.62 9.66
N HIS A 91 -10.05 -7.42 9.21
CA HIS A 91 -10.38 -7.50 7.79
C HIS A 91 -9.61 -6.46 6.98
N HIS A 92 -9.54 -5.21 7.46
CA HIS A 92 -8.80 -4.15 6.79
C HIS A 92 -7.28 -4.45 6.77
N LEU A 93 -6.71 -4.90 7.89
CA LEU A 93 -5.28 -5.24 7.99
C LEU A 93 -4.87 -6.37 7.03
N ALA A 94 -5.76 -7.31 6.73
CA ALA A 94 -5.51 -8.37 5.75
C ALA A 94 -5.40 -7.85 4.30
N LEU A 95 -6.00 -6.69 4.01
CA LEU A 95 -6.10 -6.12 2.66
C LEU A 95 -5.21 -4.88 2.48
N CYS A 96 -4.84 -4.19 3.55
CA CYS A 96 -4.14 -2.91 3.51
C CYS A 96 -2.71 -3.02 4.06
N PRO A 97 -1.67 -3.04 3.19
CA PRO A 97 -0.28 -3.09 3.65
C PRO A 97 0.16 -1.82 4.39
N HIS A 98 -0.52 -0.68 4.19
CA HIS A 98 -0.20 0.57 4.87
C HIS A 98 -0.62 0.55 6.34
N CYS A 99 -1.86 0.17 6.65
CA CYS A 99 -2.30 0.01 8.04
C CYS A 99 -1.54 -1.11 8.76
N MET A 100 -1.18 -2.19 8.05
CA MET A 100 -0.33 -3.23 8.61
C MET A 100 1.07 -2.71 8.98
N ALA A 101 1.67 -1.87 8.14
CA ALA A 101 2.95 -1.22 8.44
C ALA A 101 2.83 -0.24 9.63
N GLU A 102 1.74 0.51 9.72
CA GLU A 102 1.49 1.44 10.84
C GLU A 102 1.33 0.69 12.17
N VAL A 103 0.55 -0.41 12.20
CA VAL A 103 0.43 -1.29 13.38
C VAL A 103 1.81 -1.81 13.81
N ALA A 104 2.62 -2.30 12.87
CA ALA A 104 3.97 -2.78 13.19
C ALA A 104 4.85 -1.67 13.80
N GLN A 105 4.71 -0.42 13.35
CA GLN A 105 5.41 0.73 13.94
C GLN A 105 4.91 1.07 15.34
N LEU A 106 3.59 1.04 15.56
CA LEU A 106 2.97 1.31 16.85
C LEU A 106 3.38 0.27 17.92
N GLU A 107 3.37 -1.01 17.56
CA GLU A 107 3.80 -2.10 18.46
C GLU A 107 5.28 -2.01 18.83
N GLN A 108 6.15 -1.62 17.88
CA GLN A 108 7.58 -1.39 18.15
C GLN A 108 7.80 -0.20 19.09
N GLY A 109 7.08 0.90 18.87
CA GLY A 109 7.15 2.10 19.71
C GLY A 109 6.73 1.84 21.15
N HIS A 110 5.61 1.14 21.37
CA HIS A 110 5.15 0.76 22.72
C HIS A 110 6.21 -0.04 23.48
N ARG A 111 6.82 -1.04 22.83
CA ARG A 111 7.89 -1.85 23.44
C ARG A 111 9.07 -1.01 23.88
N GLN A 112 9.47 -0.02 23.09
CA GLN A 112 10.61 0.84 23.40
C GLN A 112 10.33 1.76 24.60
N VAL A 113 9.12 2.31 24.69
CA VAL A 113 8.69 3.14 25.83
C VAL A 113 8.66 2.30 27.12
N ASP A 114 8.14 1.08 27.06
CA ASP A 114 8.10 0.16 28.20
C ASP A 114 9.51 -0.15 28.74
N VAL A 115 10.47 -0.43 27.85
CA VAL A 115 11.86 -0.73 28.24
C VAL A 115 12.52 0.48 28.91
N LEU A 116 12.33 1.69 28.37
CA LEU A 116 12.89 2.91 28.96
C LEU A 116 12.30 3.21 30.34
N PHE A 117 10.98 3.03 30.50
CA PHE A 117 10.32 3.16 31.80
C PHE A 117 10.77 2.09 32.80
N GLN A 118 10.96 0.84 32.37
CA GLN A 118 11.44 -0.23 33.25
C GLN A 118 12.89 -0.02 33.68
N THR A 119 13.75 0.44 32.76
CA THR A 119 15.17 0.68 33.03
C THR A 119 15.36 1.83 34.02
N SER A 120 14.63 2.94 33.83
CA SER A 120 14.63 4.05 34.79
C SER A 120 14.11 3.63 36.16
N ARG A 121 13.05 2.81 36.24
CA ARG A 121 12.54 2.27 37.52
C ARG A 121 13.56 1.39 38.26
N ARG A 122 14.38 0.61 37.54
CA ARG A 122 15.45 -0.21 38.13
C ARG A 122 16.62 0.63 38.65
N LEU A 123 16.95 1.73 37.98
CA LEU A 123 18.01 2.66 38.42
C LEU A 123 17.62 3.45 39.68
N LEU A 124 16.32 3.65 39.91
CA LEU A 124 15.79 4.27 41.13
C LEU A 124 15.43 3.27 42.24
N ALA A 125 15.66 1.97 42.05
CA ALA A 125 15.44 1.00 43.12
C ALA A 125 16.49 1.21 44.23
N PRO A 126 16.09 1.29 45.52
CA PRO A 126 17.05 1.45 46.60
C PRO A 126 18.00 0.25 46.64
N VAL A 127 19.30 0.53 46.60
CA VAL A 127 20.37 -0.44 46.85
C VAL A 127 20.25 -0.91 48.30
N PRO A 128 20.31 -2.23 48.60
CA PRO A 128 20.14 -2.76 49.95
C PRO A 128 21.22 -2.32 50.93
#